data_AF-A0A0K9N8H6-F1
#
_entry.id   AF-A0A0K9N8H6-F1
#
_cell.length_a   1.000
_cell.length_b   1.000
_cell.length_c   1.000
_cell.angle_alpha   90.00
_cell.angle_beta   90.00
_cell.angle_gamma   90.00
#
_symmetry.space_group_name_H-M   'P 1'
#
loop_
_entity.id
_entity.type
_entity.pdbx_description
1 polymer ?
#
loop_
_entity_poly.entity_id
_entity_poly.type
_entity_poly.pdbx_seq_one_letter_code
_entity_poly.pdbx_strand_id
1 'polypeptide(L)'
;MDEQIPGQVELLDYLSEVEKQKGFDILDYIPTGYQNAVKRSELVQRTGLTDRVMRDCLHDARTKIPIINLQRGKGYFIADMNKEEEADMLVRWVRQEKSRIKESQEIVDTAIKTLENCGIDWR
;
A
#
# COMPACT_ATOMS: atom_id res chain seq x y z
N MET A 1 17.92 -1.99 -52.23
CA MET A 1 17.00 -2.86 -51.49
C MET A 1 17.73 -3.19 -50.21
N ASP A 2 17.47 -2.42 -49.17
CA ASP A 2 18.09 -2.66 -47.87
C ASP A 2 17.42 -3.89 -47.27
N GLU A 3 18.16 -5.00 -47.25
CA GLU A 3 17.75 -6.23 -46.60
C GLU A 3 17.61 -5.96 -45.10
N GLN A 4 16.37 -5.94 -44.63
CA GLN A 4 16.05 -5.97 -43.20
C GLN A 4 16.48 -7.33 -42.65
N ILE A 5 17.55 -7.33 -41.85
CA ILE A 5 18.06 -8.53 -41.19
C ILE A 5 17.03 -8.99 -40.14
N PRO A 6 16.48 -10.23 -40.24
CA PRO A 6 15.55 -10.76 -39.25
C PRO A 6 16.27 -10.98 -37.92
N GLY A 7 15.79 -10.33 -36.85
CA GLY A 7 16.29 -10.50 -35.49
C GLY A 7 16.54 -9.21 -34.70
N GLN A 8 16.55 -8.03 -35.34
CA GLN A 8 16.76 -6.75 -34.63
C GLN A 8 15.50 -6.15 -34.00
N VAL A 9 14.33 -6.74 -34.24
CA VAL A 9 13.05 -6.33 -33.65
C VAL A 9 12.84 -6.92 -32.24
N GLU A 10 13.64 -7.91 -31.82
CA GLU A 10 13.37 -8.67 -30.60
C GLU A 10 13.81 -7.96 -29.30
N LEU A 11 14.90 -7.19 -29.31
CA LEU A 11 15.45 -6.62 -28.07
C LEU A 11 14.68 -5.38 -27.61
N LEU A 12 14.27 -4.52 -28.53
CA LEU A 12 13.51 -3.32 -28.20
C LEU A 12 12.10 -3.67 -27.75
N ASP A 13 11.45 -4.64 -28.40
CA ASP A 13 10.14 -5.13 -27.98
C ASP A 13 10.23 -5.83 -26.63
N TYR A 14 11.22 -6.71 -26.42
CA TYR A 14 11.48 -7.34 -25.12
C TYR A 14 11.78 -6.32 -24.01
N LEU A 15 12.63 -5.32 -24.27
CA LEU A 15 12.92 -4.26 -23.30
C LEU A 15 11.68 -3.42 -23.01
N SER A 16 10.86 -3.10 -24.02
CA SER A 16 9.61 -2.36 -23.84
C SER A 16 8.56 -3.18 -23.09
N GLU A 17 8.53 -4.49 -23.27
CA GLU A 17 7.67 -5.41 -22.53
C GLU A 17 8.14 -5.58 -21.10
N VAL A 18 9.45 -5.67 -20.86
CA VAL A 18 10.05 -5.67 -19.51
C VAL A 18 9.82 -4.34 -18.79
N GLU A 19 9.91 -3.21 -19.49
CA GLU A 19 9.57 -1.88 -18.95
C GLU A 19 8.07 -1.74 -18.66
N LYS A 20 7.20 -2.25 -19.55
CA LYS A 20 5.75 -2.32 -19.31
C LYS A 20 5.38 -3.28 -18.18
N GLN A 21 6.14 -4.36 -17.98
CA GLN A 21 5.98 -5.31 -16.87
C GLN A 21 6.52 -4.75 -15.56
N LYS A 22 7.56 -3.90 -15.59
CA LYS A 22 8.01 -3.09 -14.45
C LYS A 22 7.15 -1.86 -14.25
N GLY A 23 5.83 -2.07 -14.17
CA GLY A 23 4.97 -1.08 -13.51
C GLY A 23 5.48 -0.87 -12.09
N PHE A 24 5.59 0.38 -11.65
CA PHE A 24 5.96 0.69 -10.28
C PHE A 24 4.98 0.02 -9.32
N ASP A 25 5.45 -0.92 -8.49
CA ASP A 25 4.71 -1.42 -7.33
C ASP A 25 5.47 -1.04 -6.06
N ILE A 26 4.80 -0.31 -5.16
CA ILE A 26 5.39 0.07 -3.88
C ILE A 26 5.72 -1.14 -3.02
N LEU A 27 5.05 -2.29 -3.24
CA LEU A 27 5.33 -3.54 -2.53
C LEU A 27 6.77 -4.01 -2.69
N ASP A 28 7.41 -3.73 -3.84
CA ASP A 28 8.83 -4.05 -4.08
C ASP A 28 9.78 -3.31 -3.12
N TYR A 29 9.29 -2.25 -2.47
CA TYR A 29 10.04 -1.42 -1.54
C TYR A 29 9.63 -1.65 -0.08
N ILE A 30 8.61 -2.48 0.19
CA ILE A 30 8.18 -2.81 1.56
C ILE A 30 8.80 -4.15 1.97
N PRO A 31 9.73 -4.16 2.92
CA PRO A 31 10.41 -5.39 3.31
C PRO A 31 9.55 -6.25 4.24
N THR A 32 9.81 -7.55 4.20
CA THR A 32 9.33 -8.51 5.20
C THR A 32 10.19 -8.42 6.45
N GLY A 33 9.57 -8.47 7.62
CA GLY A 33 10.25 -8.44 8.92
C GLY A 33 10.20 -7.07 9.61
N TYR A 34 9.79 -7.03 10.88
CA TYR A 34 9.72 -5.78 11.66
C TYR A 34 11.07 -5.03 11.76
N GLN A 35 12.17 -5.78 11.85
CA GLN A 35 13.51 -5.18 11.94
C GLN A 35 13.92 -4.43 10.68
N ASN A 36 13.34 -4.81 9.53
CA ASN A 36 13.64 -4.22 8.22
C ASN A 36 12.72 -3.04 7.89
N ALA A 37 11.77 -2.68 8.76
CA ALA A 37 10.74 -1.71 8.46
C ALA A 37 11.29 -0.38 7.95
N VAL A 38 10.63 0.17 6.93
CA VAL A 38 11.09 1.33 6.16
C VAL A 38 10.25 2.57 6.45
N LYS A 39 10.87 3.73 6.62
CA LYS A 39 10.14 4.98 6.86
C LYS A 39 9.52 5.52 5.57
N ARG A 40 8.40 6.24 5.67
CA ARG A 40 7.80 6.93 4.51
C ARG A 40 8.77 7.88 3.81
N SER A 41 9.54 8.64 4.59
CA SER A 41 10.54 9.59 4.07
C SER A 41 11.61 8.87 3.25
N GLU A 42 11.96 7.66 3.65
CA GLU A 42 12.92 6.82 2.94
C GLU A 42 12.30 6.23 1.67
N LEU A 43 11.04 5.81 1.69
CA LEU A 43 10.31 5.41 0.48
C LEU A 43 10.24 6.55 -0.54
N VAL A 44 9.91 7.77 -0.08
CA VAL A 44 9.92 8.99 -0.92
C VAL A 44 11.32 9.22 -1.52
N GLN A 45 12.37 9.12 -0.71
CA GLN A 45 13.74 9.29 -1.18
C GLN A 45 14.16 8.23 -2.21
N ARG A 46 13.80 6.96 -1.99
CA ARG A 46 14.17 5.84 -2.87
C ARG A 46 13.41 5.84 -4.20
N THR A 47 12.17 6.34 -4.20
CA THR A 47 11.29 6.29 -5.38
C THR A 47 11.22 7.61 -6.14
N GLY A 48 11.60 8.73 -5.52
CA GLY A 48 11.42 10.07 -6.08
C GLY A 48 9.96 10.55 -6.13
N LEU A 49 9.01 9.75 -5.63
CA LEU A 49 7.60 10.11 -5.61
C LEU A 49 7.29 11.10 -4.50
N THR A 50 6.36 12.02 -4.76
CA THR A 50 5.90 12.95 -3.74
C THR A 50 5.23 12.22 -2.57
N ASP A 51 5.24 12.82 -1.37
CA ASP A 51 4.61 12.23 -0.18
C ASP A 51 3.11 11.96 -0.37
N ARG A 52 2.43 12.75 -1.22
CA ARG A 52 1.03 12.52 -1.57
C ARG A 52 0.87 11.23 -2.38
N VAL A 53 1.60 11.10 -3.47
CA VAL A 53 1.57 9.89 -4.32
C VAL A 53 1.98 8.65 -3.51
N MET A 54 2.98 8.79 -2.64
CA MET A 54 3.42 7.71 -1.76
C MET A 54 2.30 7.22 -0.82
N ARG A 55 1.46 8.13 -0.30
CA ARG A 55 0.31 7.74 0.52
C ARG A 55 -0.73 6.97 -0.28
N ASP A 56 -1.00 7.40 -1.51
CA ASP A 56 -1.96 6.74 -2.39
C ASP A 56 -1.47 5.34 -2.77
N CYS A 57 -0.19 5.19 -3.15
CA CYS A 57 0.40 3.88 -3.43
C CYS A 57 0.35 2.94 -2.22
N LEU A 58 0.68 3.44 -1.01
CA LEU A 58 0.60 2.63 0.21
C LEU A 58 -0.84 2.24 0.56
N HIS A 59 -1.83 3.09 0.26
CA HIS A 59 -3.24 2.78 0.44
C HIS A 59 -3.66 1.62 -0.49
N ASP A 60 -3.32 1.73 -1.77
CA ASP A 60 -3.66 0.70 -2.77
C ASP A 60 -2.96 -0.63 -2.45
N ALA A 61 -1.69 -0.60 -2.09
CA ALA A 61 -0.92 -1.80 -1.76
C ALA A 61 -1.47 -2.57 -0.55
N ARG A 62 -2.03 -1.87 0.45
CA ARG A 62 -2.66 -2.48 1.63
C ARG A 62 -3.89 -3.32 1.30
N THR A 63 -4.53 -3.09 0.15
CA THR A 63 -5.65 -3.92 -0.32
C THR A 63 -5.18 -5.28 -0.82
N LYS A 64 -3.89 -5.39 -1.21
CA LYS A 64 -3.28 -6.63 -1.73
C LYS A 64 -2.62 -7.45 -0.61
N ILE A 65 -1.82 -6.80 0.23
CA ILE A 65 -1.04 -7.45 1.30
C ILE A 65 -1.09 -6.57 2.58
N PRO A 66 -1.23 -7.14 3.78
CA PRO A 66 -1.19 -6.37 5.02
C PRO A 66 0.18 -5.69 5.23
N ILE A 67 0.21 -4.36 5.12
CA ILE A 67 1.38 -3.53 5.44
C ILE A 67 1.18 -2.90 6.82
N ILE A 68 1.93 -3.39 7.80
CA ILE A 68 1.86 -2.95 9.18
C ILE A 68 2.67 -1.67 9.34
N ASN A 69 2.09 -0.70 10.06
CA ASN A 69 2.81 0.45 10.59
C ASN A 69 2.36 0.68 12.04
N LEU A 70 3.24 0.36 12.99
CA LEU A 70 2.95 0.48 14.42
C LEU A 70 3.13 1.93 14.89
N GLN A 71 2.32 2.35 15.86
CA GLN A 71 2.47 3.67 16.48
C GLN A 71 3.85 3.75 17.18
N ARG A 72 4.64 4.78 16.84
CA ARG A 72 6.08 4.90 17.22
C ARG A 72 6.97 3.74 16.74
N GLY A 73 6.54 3.01 15.72
CA GLY A 73 7.30 1.92 15.10
C GLY A 73 8.45 2.41 14.21
N LYS A 74 9.22 1.45 13.70
CA LYS A 74 10.36 1.69 12.80
C LYS A 74 9.96 2.12 11.38
N GLY A 75 8.73 1.82 10.97
CA GLY A 75 8.23 2.14 9.63
C GLY A 75 7.16 1.14 9.17
N TYR A 76 7.02 1.03 7.85
CA TYR A 76 6.15 0.09 7.15
C TYR A 76 6.89 -1.23 6.92
N PHE A 77 6.21 -2.35 7.11
CA PHE A 77 6.74 -3.70 6.83
C PHE A 77 5.61 -4.70 6.61
N ILE A 78 5.95 -5.86 6.04
CA ILE A 78 5.10 -7.05 5.98
C ILE A 78 5.57 -8.00 7.09
N ALA A 79 4.67 -8.54 7.89
CA ALA A 79 5.04 -9.48 8.95
C ALA A 79 5.60 -10.79 8.37
N ASP A 80 6.71 -11.28 8.92
CA ASP A 80 7.22 -12.62 8.62
C ASP A 80 6.38 -13.68 9.34
N MET A 81 5.49 -14.34 8.60
CA MET A 81 4.56 -15.33 9.17
C MET A 81 5.23 -16.61 9.66
N ASN A 82 6.53 -16.79 9.43
CA ASN A 82 7.30 -17.89 10.02
C ASN A 82 7.77 -17.57 11.46
N LYS A 83 7.56 -16.33 11.94
CA LYS A 83 7.91 -15.90 13.29
C LYS A 83 6.66 -15.57 14.08
N GLU A 84 6.46 -16.30 15.17
CA GLU A 84 5.28 -16.13 16.05
C GLU A 84 5.12 -14.69 16.54
N GLU A 85 6.21 -14.04 16.94
CA GLU A 85 6.20 -12.64 17.40
C GLU A 85 5.67 -11.66 16.33
N GLU A 86 5.98 -11.89 15.05
CA GLU A 86 5.52 -11.02 13.96
C GLU A 86 4.09 -11.34 13.53
N ALA A 87 3.69 -12.61 13.58
CA ALA A 87 2.28 -13.00 13.42
C ALA A 87 1.40 -12.33 14.49
N ASP A 88 1.88 -12.27 15.74
CA ASP A 88 1.23 -11.54 16.82
C ASP A 88 1.12 -10.03 16.56
N MET A 89 2.11 -9.42 15.90
CA MET A 89 2.01 -8.02 15.48
C MET A 89 0.89 -7.83 14.46
N LEU A 90 0.71 -8.74 13.51
CA LEU A 90 -0.39 -8.69 12.56
C LEU A 90 -1.75 -8.85 13.27
N VAL A 91 -1.86 -9.76 14.25
CA VAL A 91 -3.09 -9.91 15.06
C VAL A 91 -3.43 -8.61 15.79
N ARG A 92 -2.44 -7.95 16.42
CA ARG A 92 -2.64 -6.67 17.09
C ARG A 92 -3.07 -5.58 16.11
N TRP A 93 -2.46 -5.54 14.94
CA TRP A 93 -2.81 -4.61 13.87
C TRP A 93 -4.27 -4.81 13.42
N VAL A 94 -4.71 -6.05 13.17
CA VAL A 94 -6.11 -6.35 12.79
C VAL A 94 -7.09 -5.89 13.88
N ARG A 95 -6.78 -6.12 15.15
CA ARG A 95 -7.61 -5.64 16.27
C ARG A 95 -7.73 -4.11 16.28
N GLN A 96 -6.61 -3.42 16.02
CA GLN A 96 -6.59 -1.97 15.93
C GLN A 96 -7.44 -1.46 14.75
N GLU A 97 -7.28 -2.02 13.55
CA GLU A 97 -8.07 -1.62 12.38
C GLU A 97 -9.57 -1.87 12.58
N LYS A 98 -9.95 -3.02 13.17
CA LYS A 98 -11.35 -3.28 13.52
C LYS A 98 -11.93 -2.23 14.47
N SER A 99 -11.14 -1.78 15.45
CA SER A 99 -11.54 -0.69 16.34
C SER A 99 -11.74 0.62 15.58
N ARG A 100 -10.83 0.97 14.67
CA ARG A 100 -10.93 2.19 13.83
C ARG A 100 -12.14 2.15 12.90
N ILE A 101 -12.44 1.00 12.31
CA ILE A 101 -13.63 0.79 11.47
C ILE A 101 -14.89 1.02 12.31
N LYS A 102 -14.95 0.42 13.51
CA LYS A 102 -16.09 0.61 14.41
C LYS A 102 -16.28 2.08 14.80
N GLU A 103 -15.22 2.77 15.20
CA GLU A 103 -15.26 4.19 15.53
C GLU A 103 -15.72 5.05 14.34
N SER A 104 -15.21 4.77 13.14
CA SER A 104 -15.62 5.47 11.92
C SER A 104 -17.11 5.26 11.62
N GLN A 105 -17.60 4.04 11.81
CA GLN A 105 -19.03 3.74 11.65
C GLN A 105 -19.88 4.52 12.66
N GLU A 106 -19.49 4.55 13.94
CA GLU A 106 -20.21 5.31 14.97
C GLU A 106 -20.26 6.82 14.66
N ILE A 107 -19.18 7.37 14.08
CA ILE A 107 -19.12 8.76 13.62
C ILE A 107 -20.10 9.00 12.46
N VAL A 108 -20.10 8.11 11.45
CA VAL A 108 -21.02 8.20 10.30
C VAL A 108 -22.47 8.07 10.74
N ASP A 109 -22.78 7.11 11.63
CA ASP A 109 -24.13 6.92 12.17
C ASP A 109 -24.62 8.17 12.91
N THR A 110 -23.73 8.86 13.61
CA THR A 110 -24.03 10.13 14.27
C THR A 110 -24.39 11.22 13.25
N ALA A 111 -23.62 11.34 12.16
CA ALA A 111 -23.89 12.30 11.10
C ALA A 111 -25.22 12.01 10.38
N ILE A 112 -25.53 10.73 10.11
CA ILE A 112 -26.80 10.31 9.52
C ILE A 112 -27.97 10.72 10.43
N LYS A 113 -27.89 10.44 11.73
CA LYS A 113 -28.92 10.86 12.71
C LYS A 113 -29.11 12.38 12.72
N THR A 114 -28.03 13.15 12.60
CA THR A 114 -28.13 14.62 12.50
C THR A 114 -28.92 15.05 11.26
N LEU A 115 -28.66 14.44 10.10
CA LEU A 115 -29.38 14.75 8.87
C LEU A 115 -30.87 14.38 8.96
N GLU A 116 -31.18 13.21 9.52
CA GLU A 116 -32.56 12.75 9.74
C GLU A 116 -33.33 13.69 10.68
N ASN A 117 -32.71 14.10 11.79
CA ASN A 117 -33.30 15.06 12.74
C ASN A 117 -33.55 16.44 12.10
N CYS A 118 -32.80 16.80 11.07
CA CYS A 118 -32.98 18.02 10.30
C CYS A 118 -33.92 17.85 9.10
N GLY A 119 -34.45 16.66 8.85
CA GLY A 119 -35.31 16.37 7.70
C GLY A 119 -34.60 16.48 6.35
N ILE A 120 -33.28 16.28 6.32
CA ILE A 120 -32.47 16.36 5.11
C ILE A 120 -32.33 14.96 4.49
N ASP A 121 -32.75 14.82 3.24
CA ASP A 121 -32.50 13.60 2.45
C ASP A 121 -31.08 13.62 1.86
N TRP A 122 -30.35 12.52 2.05
CA TRP A 122 -28.96 12.35 1.63
C TRP A 122 -28.77 11.17 0.66
N ARG A 123 -29.85 10.43 0.34
CA ARG A 123 -29.81 9.22 -0.50
C ARG A 123 -30.26 9.48 -1.93
#